data_AF-A0A7S2Y4N3-F1
#
_entry.id   AF-A0A7S2Y4N3-F1
#
_cell.length_a   1.000
_cell.length_b   1.000
_cell.length_c   1.000
_cell.angle_alpha   90.00
_cell.angle_beta   90.00
_cell.angle_gamma   90.00
#
_symmetry.space_group_name_H-M   'P 1'
#
loop_
_entity.id
_entity.type
_entity.pdbx_description
1 polymer ?
#
loop_
_entity_poly.entity_id
_entity_poly.type
_entity_poly.pdbx_seq_one_letter_code
_entity_poly.pdbx_strand_id
1 'polypeptide(L)'
;KVTLKRLFDIHPEAQQVFGIDQGPAVFKSKVTAHEKAIVLLFDSVFQMVLQQPDFMEQVLQQVGVRHGQVGAHPRLFPYMGEAIQYALETYFLPQPFTEEEHQAWEHVYSGISDEITRHIDLDIIEESSEETETREECGPRDMCSSASNDGPCIRNQPNE
;
A
#
# COMPACT_ATOMS: atom_id res chain seq x y z
N LYS A 1 6.17 21.38 -0.43
CA LYS A 1 7.00 21.11 -1.63
C LYS A 1 8.44 20.70 -1.33
N VAL A 2 9.02 21.10 -0.18
CA VAL A 2 10.43 20.78 0.13
C VAL A 2 10.61 19.29 0.47
N THR A 3 9.77 18.76 1.37
CA THR A 3 9.90 17.40 1.90
C THR A 3 9.85 16.32 0.83
N LEU A 4 8.78 16.22 0.03
CA LEU A 4 8.69 15.18 -1.00
C LEU A 4 9.71 15.40 -2.12
N LYS A 5 10.07 16.64 -2.42
CA LYS A 5 11.17 16.90 -3.37
C LYS A 5 12.48 16.30 -2.87
N ARG A 6 12.83 16.54 -1.60
CA ARG A 6 14.04 15.97 -0.98
C ARG A 6 14.02 14.44 -1.03
N LEU A 7 12.89 13.81 -0.70
CA LEU A 7 12.74 12.35 -0.82
C LEU A 7 12.99 11.88 -2.27
N PHE A 8 12.40 12.54 -3.27
CA PHE A 8 12.56 12.16 -4.66
C PHE A 8 13.97 12.42 -5.21
N ASP A 9 14.69 13.39 -4.67
CA ASP A 9 16.09 13.64 -5.02
C ASP A 9 16.99 12.49 -4.51
N ILE A 10 16.65 11.86 -3.38
CA ILE A 10 17.39 10.71 -2.79
C ILE A 10 16.94 9.38 -3.42
N HIS A 11 15.62 9.19 -3.53
CA HIS A 11 14.96 7.97 -4.02
C HIS A 11 13.96 8.31 -5.13
N PRO A 12 14.41 8.45 -6.39
CA PRO A 12 13.54 8.76 -7.53
C PRO A 12 12.43 7.73 -7.75
N GLU A 13 12.67 6.46 -7.40
CA GLU A 13 11.69 5.37 -7.48
C GLU A 13 10.43 5.64 -6.64
N ALA A 14 10.54 6.45 -5.58
CA ALA A 14 9.41 6.85 -4.77
C ALA A 14 8.40 7.70 -5.56
N GLN A 15 8.76 8.27 -6.72
CA GLN A 15 7.81 8.99 -7.57
C GLN A 15 6.74 8.07 -8.17
N GLN A 16 7.01 6.76 -8.27
CA GLN A 16 6.09 5.79 -8.86
C GLN A 16 4.75 5.72 -8.11
N VAL A 17 4.77 5.76 -6.77
CA VAL A 17 3.53 5.72 -5.97
C VAL A 17 2.66 6.96 -6.18
N PHE A 18 3.25 8.05 -6.67
CA PHE A 18 2.55 9.29 -7.02
C PHE A 18 2.08 9.32 -8.48
N GLY A 19 2.22 8.22 -9.23
CA GLY A 19 1.74 8.10 -10.60
C GLY A 19 2.51 9.01 -11.56
N ILE A 20 3.84 9.02 -11.47
CA ILE A 20 4.70 9.78 -12.41
C ILE A 20 4.45 9.36 -13.87
N ASP A 21 4.07 8.10 -14.09
CA ASP A 21 3.66 7.49 -15.35
C ASP A 21 2.27 7.91 -15.84
N GLN A 22 1.40 8.37 -14.94
CA GLN A 22 0.03 8.85 -15.24
C GLN A 22 0.02 10.33 -15.72
N GLY A 23 1.19 10.94 -15.87
CA GLY A 23 1.37 12.27 -16.41
C GLY A 23 1.46 13.39 -15.36
N PRO A 24 1.95 14.58 -15.77
CA PRO A 24 2.39 15.62 -14.83
C PRO A 24 1.26 16.23 -14.00
N ALA A 25 0.03 16.26 -14.52
CA ALA A 25 -1.12 16.79 -13.80
C ALA A 25 -1.53 15.87 -12.63
N VAL A 26 -1.58 14.55 -12.88
CA VAL A 26 -1.89 13.54 -11.86
C VAL A 26 -0.81 13.52 -10.78
N PHE A 27 0.46 13.45 -11.20
CA PHE A 27 1.59 13.49 -10.30
C PHE A 27 1.57 14.70 -9.36
N LYS A 28 1.44 15.90 -9.93
CA LYS A 28 1.39 17.15 -9.14
C LYS A 28 0.22 17.16 -8.15
N SER A 29 -0.95 16.67 -8.56
CA SER A 29 -2.14 16.59 -7.72
C SER A 29 -1.91 15.65 -6.53
N LYS A 30 -1.46 14.42 -6.79
CA LYS A 30 -1.17 13.41 -5.75
C LYS A 30 -0.09 13.88 -4.78
N VAL A 31 1.00 14.45 -5.29
CA VAL A 31 2.06 15.05 -4.45
C VAL A 31 1.49 16.14 -3.56
N THR A 32 0.73 17.10 -4.10
CA THR A 32 0.17 18.21 -3.31
C THR A 32 -0.80 17.72 -2.24
N ALA A 33 -1.65 16.75 -2.57
CA ALA A 33 -2.58 16.14 -1.63
C ALA A 33 -1.83 15.42 -0.49
N HIS A 34 -0.78 14.67 -0.81
CA HIS A 34 0.03 13.95 0.16
C HIS A 34 0.84 14.88 1.07
N GLU A 35 1.38 15.99 0.55
CA GLU A 35 2.05 16.99 1.40
C GLU A 35 1.09 17.60 2.42
N LYS A 36 -0.14 17.91 2.01
CA LYS A 36 -1.18 18.36 2.95
C LYS A 36 -1.50 17.27 3.99
N ALA A 37 -1.59 16.02 3.56
CA ALA A 37 -1.86 14.90 4.46
C ALA A 37 -0.75 14.70 5.51
N ILE A 38 0.53 14.84 5.13
CA ILE A 38 1.66 14.78 6.07
C ILE A 38 1.50 15.85 7.16
N VAL A 39 1.29 17.11 6.78
CA VAL A 39 1.15 18.21 7.76
C VAL A 39 -0.02 17.97 8.72
N LEU A 40 -1.17 17.54 8.19
CA LEU A 40 -2.34 17.24 9.02
C LEU A 40 -2.13 16.02 9.93
N LEU A 41 -1.38 15.02 9.48
CA LEU A 41 -1.03 13.86 10.28
C LEU A 41 -0.17 14.27 11.48
N PHE A 42 0.88 15.05 11.25
CA PHE A 42 1.74 15.53 12.35
C PHE A 42 0.97 16.43 13.34
N ASP A 43 0.15 17.35 12.84
CA ASP A 43 -0.70 18.18 13.70
C ASP A 43 -1.64 17.32 14.57
N SER A 44 -2.27 16.31 13.95
CA SER A 44 -3.14 15.37 14.67
C SER A 44 -2.36 14.56 15.70
N VAL A 45 -1.21 13.98 15.34
CA VAL A 45 -0.38 13.21 16.28
C VAL A 45 0.05 14.07 17.46
N PHE A 46 0.50 15.30 17.24
CA PHE A 46 0.90 16.19 18.33
C PHE A 46 -0.26 16.59 19.26
N GLN A 47 -1.45 16.81 18.71
CA GLN A 47 -2.63 17.08 19.53
C GLN A 47 -3.10 15.83 20.30
N MET A 48 -3.03 14.66 19.67
CA MET A 48 -3.58 13.41 20.19
C MET A 48 -2.69 12.73 21.23
N VAL A 49 -1.36 12.82 21.09
CA VAL A 49 -0.40 12.36 22.10
C VAL A 49 -0.70 12.99 23.47
N LEU A 50 -1.24 14.21 23.49
CA LEU A 50 -1.56 14.92 24.73
C LEU A 50 -2.95 14.60 25.29
N GLN A 51 -3.86 13.99 24.51
CA GLN A 51 -5.28 13.94 24.86
C GLN A 51 -5.92 12.55 24.74
N GLN A 52 -5.59 11.75 23.71
CA GLN A 52 -6.28 10.49 23.38
C GLN A 52 -5.35 9.50 22.64
N PRO A 53 -4.45 8.78 23.35
CA PRO A 53 -3.48 7.88 22.72
C PRO A 53 -4.13 6.71 21.96
N ASP A 54 -5.24 6.15 22.45
CA ASP A 54 -5.87 4.96 21.83
C ASP A 54 -6.41 5.21 20.41
N PHE A 55 -6.81 6.45 20.10
CA PHE A 55 -7.31 6.79 18.76
C PHE A 55 -6.16 7.05 17.78
N MET A 56 -4.96 7.36 18.28
CA MET A 56 -3.78 7.57 17.45
C MET A 56 -3.38 6.28 16.72
N GLU A 57 -3.40 5.13 17.42
CA GLU A 57 -3.08 3.83 16.83
C GLU A 57 -4.00 3.51 15.65
N GLN A 58 -5.32 3.70 15.81
CA GLN A 58 -6.29 3.45 14.75
C GLN A 58 -6.06 4.35 13.51
N VAL A 59 -5.69 5.62 13.72
CA VAL A 59 -5.37 6.54 12.63
C VAL A 59 -4.11 6.08 11.90
N LEU A 60 -3.04 5.76 12.64
CA LEU A 60 -1.77 5.31 12.05
C LEU A 60 -1.91 3.97 11.32
N GLN A 61 -2.71 3.06 11.84
CA GLN A 61 -3.06 1.81 11.15
C GLN A 61 -3.71 2.08 9.79
N GLN A 62 -4.72 2.96 9.73
CA GLN A 62 -5.38 3.31 8.46
C GLN A 62 -4.41 3.97 7.47
N VAL A 63 -3.45 4.75 7.96
CA VAL A 63 -2.38 5.31 7.13
C VAL A 63 -1.50 4.20 6.58
N GLY A 64 -1.12 3.21 7.38
CA GLY A 64 -0.35 2.03 6.97
C GLY A 64 -1.03 1.23 5.87
N VAL A 65 -2.30 0.87 6.06
CA VAL A 65 -3.08 0.12 5.05
C VAL A 65 -3.12 0.86 3.71
N ARG A 66 -3.35 2.19 3.73
CA ARG A 66 -3.35 2.99 2.50
C ARG A 66 -1.98 3.07 1.84
N HIS A 67 -0.89 3.06 2.61
CA HIS A 67 0.46 3.01 2.08
C HIS A 67 0.76 1.67 1.40
N GLY A 68 0.29 0.56 1.95
CA GLY A 68 0.35 -0.75 1.29
C GLY A 68 -0.43 -0.77 -0.04
N GLN A 69 -1.65 -0.25 -0.05
CA GLN A 69 -2.51 -0.18 -1.25
C GLN A 69 -1.90 0.60 -2.42
N VAL A 70 -1.06 1.59 -2.15
CA VAL A 70 -0.38 2.38 -3.19
C VAL A 70 1.04 1.87 -3.52
N GLY A 71 1.45 0.73 -2.93
CA GLY A 71 2.76 0.13 -3.15
C GLY A 71 3.91 0.88 -2.49
N ALA A 72 3.66 1.63 -1.41
CA ALA A 72 4.71 2.33 -0.69
C ALA A 72 5.56 1.34 0.12
N HIS A 73 6.83 1.22 -0.24
CA HIS A 73 7.73 0.29 0.43
C HIS A 73 8.16 0.83 1.82
N PRO A 74 8.07 0.03 2.91
CA PRO A 74 8.50 0.44 4.25
C PRO A 74 9.92 0.99 4.36
N ARG A 75 10.84 0.53 3.49
CA ARG A 75 12.23 1.00 3.43
C ARG A 75 12.38 2.50 3.11
N LEU A 76 11.34 3.14 2.57
CA LEU A 76 11.37 4.57 2.25
C LEU A 76 11.04 5.48 3.44
N PHE A 77 10.48 4.95 4.53
CA PHE A 77 10.07 5.74 5.68
C PHE A 77 11.23 6.44 6.39
N PRO A 78 12.38 5.79 6.67
CA PRO A 78 13.53 6.50 7.25
C PRO A 78 13.97 7.73 6.45
N TYR A 79 13.99 7.64 5.12
CA TYR A 79 14.35 8.75 4.24
C TYR A 79 13.27 9.85 4.18
N MET A 80 12.00 9.48 4.38
CA MET A 80 10.94 10.47 4.57
C MET A 80 11.16 11.26 5.88
N GLY A 81 11.57 10.58 6.95
CA GLY A 81 11.97 11.22 8.21
C GLY A 81 13.10 12.22 8.02
N GLU A 82 14.19 11.82 7.36
CA GLU A 82 15.30 12.70 7.00
C GLU A 82 14.81 13.92 6.19
N ALA A 83 13.96 13.68 5.18
CA ALA A 83 13.43 14.75 4.34
C ALA A 83 12.56 15.75 5.10
N ILE A 84 11.84 15.31 6.15
CA ILE A 84 11.06 16.18 7.03
C ILE A 84 12.00 17.03 7.89
N GLN A 85 12.98 16.40 8.55
CA GLN A 85 13.95 17.11 9.39
C GLN A 85 14.74 18.14 8.58
N TYR A 86 15.23 17.76 7.40
CA TYR A 86 15.89 18.67 6.45
C TYR A 86 15.01 19.88 6.11
N ALA A 87 13.71 19.65 5.87
CA ALA A 87 12.79 20.74 5.56
C ALA A 87 12.59 21.68 6.75
N LEU A 88 12.45 21.14 7.96
CA LEU A 88 12.31 21.92 9.21
C LEU A 88 13.53 22.80 9.46
N GLU A 89 14.72 22.21 9.45
CA GLU A 89 15.98 22.93 9.68
C GLU A 89 16.25 24.01 8.63
N THR A 90 16.02 23.70 7.36
CA THR A 90 16.41 24.59 6.26
C THR A 90 15.45 25.76 6.08
N TYR A 91 14.15 25.57 6.36
CA TYR A 91 13.12 26.52 5.94
C TYR A 91 12.21 27.05 7.05
N PHE A 92 12.11 26.35 8.18
CA PHE A 92 11.14 26.72 9.22
C PHE A 92 11.77 27.20 10.51
N LEU A 93 13.04 26.86 10.75
CA LEU A 93 13.74 27.25 11.97
C LEU A 93 14.73 28.39 11.71
N PRO A 94 14.86 29.34 12.65
CA PRO A 94 15.85 30.41 12.54
C PRO A 94 17.28 29.93 12.78
N GLN A 95 17.46 28.77 13.40
CA GLN A 95 18.73 28.09 13.64
C GLN A 95 18.57 26.59 13.38
N PRO A 96 19.65 25.87 13.01
CA PRO A 96 19.64 24.41 12.89
C PRO A 96 19.28 23.75 14.22
N PHE A 97 18.83 22.49 14.18
CA PHE A 97 18.60 21.72 15.40
C PHE A 97 19.89 21.59 16.22
N THR A 98 19.74 21.55 17.54
CA THR A 98 20.75 20.93 18.39
C THR A 98 20.74 19.41 18.22
N GLU A 99 21.79 18.74 18.67
CA GLU A 99 21.85 17.27 18.66
C GLU A 99 20.68 16.65 19.41
N GLU A 100 20.30 17.22 20.56
CA GLU A 100 19.19 16.74 21.37
C GLU A 100 17.84 16.92 20.66
N GLU A 101 17.66 18.02 19.91
CA GLU A 101 16.45 18.26 19.12
C GLU A 101 16.34 17.28 17.95
N HIS A 102 17.46 17.00 17.27
CA HIS A 102 17.51 16.00 16.20
C HIS A 102 17.13 14.60 16.72
N GLN A 103 17.72 14.17 17.85
CA GLN A 103 17.40 12.89 18.48
C GLN A 103 15.93 12.80 18.93
N ALA A 104 15.37 13.90 19.46
CA ALA A 104 13.97 13.95 19.85
C ALA A 104 13.05 13.78 18.63
N TRP A 105 13.36 14.44 17.52
CA TRP A 105 12.62 14.30 16.25
C TRP A 105 12.74 12.90 15.68
N GLU A 106 13.92 12.29 15.72
CA GLU A 106 14.14 10.92 15.27
C GLU A 106 13.28 9.93 16.07
N HIS A 107 13.25 10.04 17.41
CA HIS A 107 12.41 9.18 18.25
C HIS A 107 10.91 9.35 18.00
N VAL A 108 10.45 10.60 17.83
CA VAL A 108 9.04 10.85 17.52
C VAL A 108 8.68 10.27 16.17
N TYR A 109 9.52 10.52 15.15
CA TYR A 109 9.29 10.03 13.81
C TYR A 109 9.31 8.50 13.78
N SER A 110 10.29 7.86 14.43
CA SER A 110 10.41 6.40 14.48
C SER A 110 9.17 5.76 15.09
N GLY A 111 8.67 6.30 16.21
CA GLY A 111 7.44 5.80 16.83
C GLY A 111 6.23 5.86 15.89
N ILE A 112 6.09 6.94 15.13
CA ILE A 112 5.02 7.10 14.14
C ILE A 112 5.21 6.13 12.96
N SER A 113 6.42 6.08 12.40
CA SER A 113 6.69 5.27 11.21
C SER A 113 6.65 3.77 11.51
N ASP A 114 7.06 3.34 12.69
CA ASP A 114 7.01 1.94 13.11
C ASP A 114 5.57 1.45 13.20
N GLU A 115 4.66 2.30 13.71
CA GLU A 115 3.24 1.98 13.74
C GLU A 115 2.68 1.87 12.32
N ILE A 116 2.94 2.86 11.46
CA ILE A 116 2.46 2.85 10.07
C ILE A 116 2.97 1.62 9.32
N THR A 117 4.28 1.34 9.40
CA THR A 117 4.94 0.28 8.62
C THR A 117 4.53 -1.12 9.06
N ARG A 118 4.14 -1.32 10.32
CA ARG A 118 3.57 -2.59 10.79
C ARG A 118 2.28 -2.99 10.06
N HIS A 119 1.52 -2.00 9.59
CA HIS A 119 0.25 -2.21 8.88
C HIS A 119 0.36 -2.02 7.37
N ILE A 120 1.58 -1.93 6.82
CA ILE A 120 1.81 -2.00 5.39
C ILE A 120 1.87 -3.47 4.99
N ASP A 121 0.77 -3.97 4.46
CA ASP A 121 0.69 -5.28 3.84
C ASP A 121 1.05 -5.16 2.36
N LEU A 122 2.20 -5.73 1.98
CA LEU A 122 2.67 -5.78 0.59
C LEU A 122 2.22 -7.06 -0.13
N ASP A 123 1.66 -8.03 0.60
CA ASP A 123 1.31 -9.35 0.07
C ASP A 123 -0.05 -9.36 -0.66
N ILE A 124 -0.81 -8.25 -0.59
CA ILE A 124 -2.13 -8.09 -1.23
C ILE A 124 -2.07 -8.09 -2.79
N ILE A 125 -0.89 -8.06 -3.41
CA ILE A 125 -0.76 -7.94 -4.88
C ILE A 125 -0.47 -9.27 -5.60
N GLU A 126 -0.06 -10.34 -4.91
CA GLU A 126 0.26 -11.63 -5.59
C GLU A 126 -0.96 -12.52 -5.89
N GLU A 127 -2.16 -12.25 -5.38
CA GLU A 127 -3.29 -13.20 -5.44
C GLU A 127 -4.27 -13.00 -6.63
N SER A 128 -3.90 -12.32 -7.72
CA SER A 128 -4.80 -12.13 -8.89
C SER A 128 -4.31 -12.67 -10.23
N SER A 129 -3.22 -13.44 -10.27
CA SER A 129 -2.81 -14.16 -11.47
C SER A 129 -2.73 -15.66 -11.21
N GLU A 130 -3.58 -16.42 -11.90
CA GLU A 130 -3.85 -17.88 -11.81
C GLU A 130 -5.13 -18.13 -11.00
N GLU A 131 -6.31 -18.33 -11.62
CA GLU A 131 -6.64 -19.45 -12.50
C GLU A 131 -7.45 -19.00 -13.74
N THR A 132 -6.83 -19.07 -14.92
CA THR A 132 -7.56 -19.46 -16.12
C THR A 132 -7.07 -20.84 -16.51
N GLU A 133 -7.68 -21.88 -15.93
CA GLU A 133 -7.57 -23.23 -16.49
C GLU A 133 -8.91 -23.62 -17.09
N THR A 134 -9.03 -23.35 -18.39
CA THR A 134 -9.92 -24.10 -19.27
C THR A 134 -9.48 -25.57 -19.22
N ARG A 135 -10.36 -26.48 -18.78
CA ARG A 135 -10.19 -27.90 -19.11
C ARG A 135 -11.50 -28.54 -19.54
N GLU A 136 -11.57 -28.65 -20.85
CA GLU A 136 -12.20 -29.64 -21.72
C GLU A 136 -12.93 -30.83 -21.07
N GLU A 137 -14.06 -31.14 -21.71
CA GLU A 137 -14.85 -32.37 -21.57
C GLU A 137 -13.99 -33.62 -21.43
N CYS A 138 -14.28 -34.43 -20.42
CA CYS A 138 -13.73 -35.76 -20.30
C CYS A 138 -14.80 -36.80 -20.66
N GLY A 139 -14.57 -37.50 -21.76
CA GLY A 139 -15.03 -38.87 -21.98
C GLY A 139 -14.01 -39.59 -22.88
N PRO A 140 -14.11 -40.92 -23.10
CA PRO A 140 -14.74 -41.97 -22.31
C PRO A 140 -13.76 -43.15 -22.02
N ARG A 141 -14.20 -44.11 -21.18
CA ARG A 141 -13.88 -45.58 -21.12
C ARG A 141 -13.72 -46.09 -19.67
N ASP A 142 -14.71 -46.84 -19.18
CA ASP A 142 -14.68 -48.31 -18.93
C ASP A 142 -14.32 -48.57 -17.44
N MET A 143 -14.99 -49.39 -16.60
CA MET A 143 -15.73 -50.63 -16.81
C MET A 143 -16.53 -51.02 -15.53
N CYS A 144 -17.68 -51.67 -15.74
CA CYS A 144 -18.36 -52.72 -14.95
C CYS A 144 -18.59 -52.62 -13.42
N SER A 145 -19.88 -52.60 -13.04
CA SER A 145 -20.42 -53.59 -12.10
C SER A 145 -21.93 -53.84 -12.35
N SER A 146 -22.31 -55.08 -12.08
CA SER A 146 -23.48 -55.86 -12.52
C SER A 146 -24.86 -55.44 -12.00
N ALA A 147 -25.90 -55.56 -12.84
CA ALA A 147 -27.16 -56.28 -12.56
C ALA A 147 -28.09 -56.29 -13.78
N SER A 148 -28.83 -57.38 -13.94
CA SER A 148 -29.56 -57.83 -15.15
C SER A 148 -30.91 -57.15 -15.45
N ASN A 149 -31.33 -57.33 -16.71
CA ASN A 149 -32.69 -57.44 -17.27
C ASN A 149 -33.63 -56.21 -17.27
N ASP A 150 -33.88 -55.62 -18.46
CA ASP A 150 -35.09 -55.86 -19.27
C ASP A 150 -35.30 -54.77 -20.36
N GLY A 151 -35.51 -55.20 -21.62
CA GLY A 151 -36.30 -54.47 -22.64
C GLY A 151 -35.56 -53.53 -23.63
N PRO A 152 -35.77 -53.66 -24.96
CA PRO A 152 -35.15 -52.80 -25.97
C PRO A 152 -36.06 -51.62 -26.35
N CYS A 153 -35.59 -50.38 -26.22
CA CYS A 153 -36.25 -49.23 -26.82
C CYS A 153 -35.53 -48.81 -28.12
N ILE A 154 -36.34 -48.75 -29.16
CA ILE A 154 -36.05 -48.68 -30.59
C ILE A 154 -35.38 -47.35 -30.99
N ARG A 155 -34.38 -47.50 -31.87
CA ARG A 155 -33.72 -46.48 -32.69
C ARG A 155 -34.73 -45.75 -33.57
N ASN A 156 -34.69 -44.41 -33.64
CA ASN A 156 -35.05 -43.69 -34.86
C ASN A 156 -34.09 -42.51 -35.08
N GLN A 157 -33.58 -42.46 -36.31
CA GLN A 157 -32.64 -41.48 -36.85
C GLN A 157 -33.40 -40.34 -37.56
N PRO A 158 -32.68 -39.27 -38.00
CA PRO A 158 -33.21 -37.92 -38.19
C PRO A 158 -33.64 -37.62 -39.64
N ASN A 159 -34.22 -36.42 -39.83
CA ASN A 159 -34.33 -35.56 -41.03
C ASN A 159 -35.59 -34.68 -40.85
N GLU A 160 -35.72 -33.42 -41.22
CA GLU A 160 -35.04 -32.46 -42.10
C GLU A 160 -35.41 -31.03 -41.63
#